data_AF-A0A1H4VX11-F1
#
_entry.id   AF-A0A1H4VX11-F1
#
_cell.length_a   1.000
_cell.length_b   1.000
_cell.length_c   1.000
_cell.angle_alpha   90.00
_cell.angle_beta   90.00
_cell.angle_gamma   90.00
#
_symmetry.space_group_name_H-M   'P 1'
#
loop_
_entity.id
_entity.type
_entity.pdbx_description
1 polymer ?
#
loop_
_entity_poly.entity_id
_entity_poly.type
_entity_poly.pdbx_seq_one_letter_code
_entity_poly.pdbx_strand_id
1 'polypeptide(L)'
;MQPEAEPGRPSEEGRRSTGTSRRAAAVAVWYLRTVAFLNFLSAVWVSLGQDVRRHNQDDFFTPYLLTAGFASGVFTAFLAITMRRRKRAAWILNLVLSGAFLALFAFAMAFPEIRRYPQNWISLALTAAFVGALLAGRGEFYAKGDRSNPRLAATVAVGGGLAASVLAGLLVTVTNRAPDAARSTFLERWHYGTLRLVSVAAEESSFPGIDPPNWANVAVNVLSTALVLAVFYAAFRSRRAVDPLTEDDEKRLRALLERHGERDSLGYFALRREKSVVWSPTGKAAVAYRVVGGVSLASGDPLGDPEAWPGAILPWLAQARAHGWIPAVMGASEEAGTVYARYGLDALELGDEALVEIAEFTLEGRAMRTVRQACNRVRRAGYRVRIRRHEDIPADEMAYLLERADDWRDGATERGFSMALGRLGDPEDGRCVMLECTDAEGRLRALLSFVPWGPKGLSLDLMRRDRDSDNGLMEFMVIELLQRSGETGITQVSLNFAVFRSVFERGARLGAGPVLRLWRSLLSFFSRWWQIESLYRANAKYRPIWEPRFLLFEKSADLPRIGLGAARAEGFLEAPGLPKWLHRRHLDTHR
;
A
#
# COMPACT_ATOMS: atom_id res chain seq x y z
N MET A 1 32.00 43.27 -21.26
CA MET A 1 30.71 43.08 -21.95
C MET A 1 30.39 41.59 -21.94
N GLN A 2 29.69 41.14 -20.90
CA GLN A 2 29.11 39.81 -20.82
C GLN A 2 27.67 39.91 -21.36
N PRO A 3 27.18 38.93 -22.14
CA PRO A 3 25.81 38.97 -22.62
C PRO A 3 24.85 38.61 -21.48
N GLU A 4 23.82 39.45 -21.32
CA GLU A 4 22.71 39.26 -20.39
C GLU A 4 21.99 37.93 -20.65
N ALA A 5 21.84 37.14 -19.58
CA ALA A 5 20.99 35.95 -19.60
C ALA A 5 19.52 36.39 -19.50
N GLU A 6 18.75 36.13 -20.56
CA GLU A 6 17.29 36.27 -20.54
C GLU A 6 16.67 35.42 -19.40
N PRO A 7 15.67 35.94 -18.68
CA PRO A 7 14.93 35.15 -17.70
C PRO A 7 14.13 34.06 -18.41
N GLY A 8 14.46 32.80 -18.10
CA GLY A 8 13.83 31.61 -18.65
C GLY A 8 12.31 31.67 -18.58
N ARG A 9 11.67 31.54 -19.74
CA ARG A 9 10.22 31.33 -19.87
C ARG A 9 9.81 30.12 -19.01
N PRO A 10 8.74 30.23 -18.20
CA PRO A 10 8.22 29.08 -17.48
C PRO A 10 7.76 28.00 -18.48
N SER A 11 8.30 26.79 -18.33
CA SER A 11 7.94 25.62 -19.12
C SER A 11 6.43 25.35 -19.10
N GLU A 12 5.84 25.20 -20.29
CA GLU A 12 4.41 24.99 -20.60
C GLU A 12 3.75 23.70 -20.05
N GLU A 13 4.31 23.00 -19.06
CA GLU A 13 3.79 21.69 -18.61
C GLU A 13 2.88 21.74 -17.38
N GLY A 14 2.12 22.82 -17.25
CA GLY A 14 0.99 22.92 -16.33
C GLY A 14 -0.32 23.10 -17.08
N ARG A 15 -0.71 22.14 -17.94
CA ARG A 15 -2.06 22.16 -18.56
C ARG A 15 -3.11 22.22 -17.43
N ARG A 16 -3.58 23.42 -17.11
CA ARG A 16 -4.65 23.65 -16.13
C ARG A 16 -5.84 22.81 -16.56
N SER A 17 -6.14 21.76 -15.78
CA SER A 17 -7.33 20.94 -15.99
C SER A 17 -8.56 21.85 -16.01
N THR A 18 -9.24 21.94 -17.15
CA THR A 18 -10.49 22.69 -17.21
C THR A 18 -11.56 21.91 -16.43
N GLY A 19 -12.51 22.61 -15.81
CA GLY A 19 -13.64 21.95 -15.13
C GLY A 19 -14.38 20.97 -16.04
N THR A 20 -14.43 21.29 -17.34
CA THR A 20 -14.98 20.44 -18.40
C THR A 20 -14.21 19.13 -18.58
N SER A 21 -12.86 19.16 -18.58
CA SER A 21 -12.06 17.93 -18.72
C SER A 21 -12.24 16.99 -17.53
N ARG A 22 -12.30 17.55 -16.30
CA ARG A 22 -12.60 16.78 -15.08
C ARG A 22 -13.97 16.12 -15.14
N ARG A 23 -15.00 16.85 -15.58
CA ARG A 23 -16.37 16.32 -15.75
C ARG A 23 -16.40 15.22 -16.80
N ALA A 24 -15.76 15.43 -17.95
CA ALA A 24 -15.70 14.42 -19.02
C ALA A 24 -15.02 13.12 -18.56
N ALA A 25 -13.88 13.21 -17.86
CA ALA A 25 -13.23 12.04 -17.28
C ALA A 25 -14.11 11.34 -16.24
N ALA A 26 -14.83 12.09 -15.41
CA ALA A 26 -15.77 11.53 -14.44
C ALA A 26 -16.95 10.80 -15.12
N VAL A 27 -17.49 11.36 -16.21
CA VAL A 27 -18.55 10.73 -17.02
C VAL A 27 -18.06 9.40 -17.61
N ALA A 28 -16.85 9.36 -18.19
CA ALA A 28 -16.30 8.12 -18.72
C ALA A 28 -16.14 7.03 -17.63
N VAL A 29 -15.67 7.41 -16.43
CA VAL A 29 -15.56 6.48 -15.30
C VAL A 29 -16.94 6.00 -14.83
N TRP A 30 -17.93 6.88 -14.77
CA TRP A 30 -19.31 6.52 -14.38
C TRP A 30 -19.97 5.60 -15.40
N TYR A 31 -19.79 5.84 -16.70
CA TYR A 31 -20.25 4.95 -17.76
C TYR A 31 -19.74 3.52 -17.52
N LEU A 32 -18.44 3.33 -17.32
CA LEU A 32 -17.86 2.01 -17.07
C LEU A 32 -18.41 1.36 -15.78
N ARG A 33 -18.67 2.13 -14.73
CA ARG A 33 -19.29 1.61 -13.50
C ARG A 33 -20.71 1.12 -13.75
N THR A 34 -21.51 1.89 -14.48
CA THR A 34 -22.88 1.53 -14.84
C THR A 34 -22.90 0.28 -15.71
N VAL A 35 -22.04 0.21 -16.73
CA VAL A 35 -21.92 -0.99 -17.59
C VAL A 35 -21.47 -2.20 -16.79
N ALA A 36 -20.49 -2.06 -15.89
CA ALA A 36 -20.07 -3.15 -15.01
C ALA A 36 -21.22 -3.64 -14.10
N PHE A 37 -21.97 -2.71 -13.50
CA PHE A 37 -23.14 -3.04 -12.68
C PHE A 37 -24.21 -3.77 -13.50
N LEU A 38 -24.54 -3.28 -14.69
CA LEU A 38 -25.52 -3.92 -15.59
C LEU A 38 -25.05 -5.32 -16.03
N ASN A 39 -23.76 -5.51 -16.30
CA ASN A 39 -23.22 -6.83 -16.64
C ASN A 39 -23.34 -7.82 -15.47
N PHE A 40 -23.04 -7.40 -14.23
CA PHE A 40 -23.25 -8.25 -13.05
C PHE A 40 -24.72 -8.53 -12.81
N LEU A 41 -25.59 -7.52 -12.93
CA LEU A 41 -27.03 -7.67 -12.76
C LEU A 41 -27.60 -8.63 -13.79
N SER A 42 -27.18 -8.52 -15.06
CA SER A 42 -27.57 -9.42 -16.15
C SER A 42 -27.08 -10.86 -15.95
N ALA A 43 -25.97 -11.03 -15.22
CA ALA A 43 -25.43 -12.35 -14.94
C ALA A 43 -26.17 -13.06 -13.79
N VAL A 44 -26.75 -12.31 -12.85
CA VAL A 44 -27.51 -12.85 -11.71
C VAL A 44 -29.00 -12.96 -12.02
N TRP A 45 -29.56 -11.98 -12.74
CA TRP A 45 -30.97 -11.92 -13.06
C TRP A 45 -31.23 -12.55 -14.43
N VAL A 46 -31.83 -13.74 -14.45
CA VAL A 46 -32.02 -14.54 -15.66
C VAL A 46 -32.78 -13.81 -16.77
N SER A 47 -33.94 -13.20 -16.48
CA SER A 47 -34.73 -12.48 -17.49
C SER A 47 -34.02 -11.25 -18.05
N LEU A 48 -33.45 -10.39 -17.20
CA LEU A 48 -32.66 -9.25 -17.65
C LEU A 48 -31.44 -9.70 -18.48
N GLY A 49 -30.78 -10.77 -18.07
CA GLY A 49 -29.69 -11.36 -18.83
C GLY A 49 -30.14 -11.90 -20.18
N GLN A 50 -31.32 -12.51 -20.28
CA GLN A 50 -31.91 -12.91 -21.55
C GLN A 50 -32.23 -11.71 -22.45
N ASP A 51 -32.77 -10.63 -21.88
CA ASP A 51 -33.04 -9.40 -22.63
C ASP A 51 -31.76 -8.79 -23.19
N VAL A 52 -30.70 -8.64 -22.37
CA VAL A 52 -29.41 -8.09 -22.84
C VAL A 52 -28.73 -9.03 -23.84
N ARG A 53 -28.88 -10.35 -23.68
CA ARG A 53 -28.39 -11.33 -24.67
C ARG A 53 -29.13 -11.22 -25.99
N ARG A 54 -30.45 -11.10 -25.96
CA ARG A 54 -31.28 -10.89 -27.16
C ARG A 54 -30.91 -9.61 -27.90
N HIS A 55 -30.54 -8.56 -27.16
CA HIS A 55 -30.05 -7.30 -27.73
C HIS A 55 -28.57 -7.33 -28.17
N ASN A 56 -27.89 -8.46 -28.01
CA ASN A 56 -26.53 -8.73 -28.50
C ASN A 56 -26.53 -9.82 -29.58
N GLN A 57 -27.70 -10.19 -30.09
CA GLN A 57 -27.90 -11.21 -31.13
C GLN A 57 -28.44 -10.56 -32.41
N ASP A 58 -28.15 -11.21 -33.54
CA ASP A 58 -28.59 -10.82 -34.88
C ASP A 58 -28.21 -9.38 -35.26
N ASP A 59 -29.20 -8.53 -35.54
CA ASP A 59 -29.03 -7.14 -35.96
C ASP A 59 -28.92 -6.15 -34.78
N PHE A 60 -28.98 -6.60 -33.52
CA PHE A 60 -28.96 -5.71 -32.34
C PHE A 60 -27.56 -5.57 -31.73
N PHE A 61 -27.15 -4.32 -31.50
CA PHE A 61 -25.86 -3.99 -30.90
C PHE A 61 -26.05 -3.27 -29.57
N THR A 62 -25.33 -3.72 -28.53
CA THR A 62 -25.28 -3.02 -27.25
C THR A 62 -24.18 -1.96 -27.21
N PRO A 63 -24.26 -0.99 -26.27
CA PRO A 63 -23.18 -0.05 -26.01
C PRO A 63 -21.88 -0.77 -25.61
N TYR A 64 -20.73 -0.14 -25.90
CA TYR A 64 -19.40 -0.69 -25.60
C TYR A 64 -19.29 -1.38 -24.21
N LEU A 65 -18.83 -2.64 -24.23
CA LEU A 65 -18.66 -3.55 -23.08
C LEU A 65 -19.94 -4.04 -22.38
N LEU A 66 -21.15 -3.78 -22.88
CA LEU A 66 -22.40 -4.29 -22.30
C LEU A 66 -22.78 -5.67 -22.88
N THR A 67 -22.08 -6.73 -22.46
CA THR A 67 -22.21 -8.07 -23.09
C THR A 67 -22.92 -9.13 -22.24
N ALA A 68 -23.47 -8.78 -21.07
CA ALA A 68 -24.17 -9.70 -20.16
C ALA A 68 -23.37 -10.96 -19.76
N GLY A 69 -22.26 -10.76 -19.03
CA GLY A 69 -21.49 -11.86 -18.47
C GLY A 69 -20.58 -11.43 -17.33
N PHE A 70 -20.28 -12.37 -16.42
CA PHE A 70 -19.39 -12.13 -15.27
C PHE A 70 -17.99 -11.68 -15.69
N ALA A 71 -17.39 -12.31 -16.69
CA ALA A 71 -16.06 -11.94 -17.19
C ALA A 71 -16.02 -10.50 -17.71
N SER A 72 -17.05 -10.09 -18.48
CA SER A 72 -17.20 -8.71 -18.95
C SER A 72 -17.47 -7.73 -17.81
N GLY A 73 -18.30 -8.11 -16.82
CA GLY A 73 -18.51 -7.32 -15.61
C GLY A 73 -17.21 -7.06 -14.84
N VAL A 74 -16.38 -8.10 -14.65
CA VAL A 74 -15.06 -8.00 -14.00
C VAL A 74 -14.11 -7.15 -14.82
N PHE A 75 -14.04 -7.35 -16.15
CA PHE A 75 -13.19 -6.58 -17.05
C PHE A 75 -13.56 -5.08 -17.05
N THR A 76 -14.85 -4.75 -17.17
CA THR A 76 -15.34 -3.37 -17.15
C THR A 76 -15.17 -2.72 -15.78
N ALA A 77 -15.43 -3.45 -14.69
CA ALA A 77 -15.18 -2.96 -13.33
C ALA A 77 -13.70 -2.64 -13.13
N PHE A 78 -12.82 -3.49 -13.66
CA PHE A 78 -11.38 -3.28 -13.63
C PHE A 78 -10.97 -2.01 -14.40
N LEU A 79 -11.49 -1.81 -15.62
CA LEU A 79 -11.28 -0.59 -16.38
C LEU A 79 -11.82 0.64 -15.64
N ALA A 80 -12.97 0.55 -14.99
CA ALA A 80 -13.52 1.64 -14.18
C ALA A 80 -12.60 2.00 -13.00
N ILE A 81 -12.00 1.00 -12.33
CA ILE A 81 -11.06 1.20 -11.21
C ILE A 81 -9.76 1.84 -11.71
N THR A 82 -9.19 1.36 -12.81
CA THR A 82 -7.92 1.88 -13.35
C THR A 82 -8.06 3.28 -13.97
N MET A 83 -9.19 3.54 -14.64
CA MET A 83 -9.56 4.87 -15.13
C MET A 83 -9.80 5.86 -14.00
N ARG A 84 -10.44 5.42 -12.89
CA ARG A 84 -10.56 6.24 -11.68
C ARG A 84 -9.19 6.63 -11.12
N ARG A 85 -8.19 5.75 -11.23
CA ARG A 85 -6.79 6.02 -10.86
C ARG A 85 -6.03 6.87 -11.89
N ARG A 86 -6.73 7.40 -12.91
CA ARG A 86 -6.16 8.31 -13.92
C ARG A 86 -5.01 7.71 -14.71
N LYS A 87 -4.92 6.37 -14.79
CA LYS A 87 -3.79 5.68 -15.43
C LYS A 87 -3.85 5.87 -16.95
N ARG A 88 -2.78 6.40 -17.53
CA ARG A 88 -2.70 6.70 -18.98
C ARG A 88 -2.88 5.47 -19.85
N ALA A 89 -2.30 4.33 -19.45
CA ALA A 89 -2.42 3.06 -20.18
C ALA A 89 -3.88 2.57 -20.26
N ALA A 90 -4.66 2.72 -19.18
CA ALA A 90 -6.07 2.34 -19.18
C ALA A 90 -6.92 3.25 -20.08
N TRP A 91 -6.58 4.54 -20.15
CA TRP A 91 -7.20 5.47 -21.08
C TRP A 91 -6.89 5.13 -22.54
N ILE A 92 -5.62 4.85 -22.87
CA ILE A 92 -5.23 4.42 -24.24
C ILE A 92 -5.99 3.15 -24.62
N LEU A 93 -5.99 2.13 -23.74
CA LEU A 93 -6.69 0.87 -23.98
C LEU A 93 -8.18 1.09 -24.25
N ASN A 94 -8.87 1.87 -23.39
CA ASN A 94 -10.29 2.17 -23.59
C ASN A 94 -10.54 2.97 -24.86
N LEU A 95 -9.67 3.93 -25.20
CA LEU A 95 -9.85 4.75 -26.39
C LEU A 95 -9.66 3.93 -27.67
N VAL A 96 -8.66 3.05 -27.71
CA VAL A 96 -8.39 2.18 -28.86
C VAL A 96 -9.52 1.16 -29.02
N LEU A 97 -9.90 0.47 -27.95
CA LEU A 97 -10.96 -0.54 -28.00
C LEU A 97 -12.33 0.08 -28.33
N SER A 98 -12.72 1.15 -27.63
CA SER A 98 -14.02 1.79 -27.87
C SER A 98 -14.05 2.56 -29.19
N GLY A 99 -12.92 3.13 -29.63
CA GLY A 99 -12.80 3.76 -30.94
C GLY A 99 -12.90 2.76 -32.09
N ALA A 100 -12.22 1.62 -32.00
CA ALA A 100 -12.33 0.54 -32.98
C ALA A 100 -13.76 -0.05 -33.02
N PHE A 101 -14.36 -0.28 -31.85
CA PHE A 101 -15.75 -0.73 -31.74
C PHE A 101 -16.72 0.30 -32.34
N LEU A 102 -16.54 1.60 -32.05
CA LEU A 102 -17.36 2.67 -32.62
C LEU A 102 -17.24 2.74 -34.15
N ALA A 103 -16.02 2.59 -34.69
CA ALA A 103 -15.80 2.59 -36.14
C ALA A 103 -16.47 1.39 -36.83
N LEU A 104 -16.31 0.19 -36.25
CA LEU A 104 -16.97 -1.02 -36.76
C LEU A 104 -18.50 -0.90 -36.67
N PHE A 105 -19.01 -0.38 -35.56
CA PHE A 105 -20.46 -0.20 -35.37
C PHE A 105 -21.02 0.87 -36.31
N ALA A 106 -20.30 1.98 -36.52
CA ALA A 106 -20.69 2.99 -37.51
C ALA A 106 -20.71 2.43 -38.94
N PHE A 107 -19.75 1.56 -39.29
CA PHE A 107 -19.75 0.83 -40.56
C PHE A 107 -20.94 -0.14 -40.65
N ALA A 108 -21.25 -0.88 -39.58
CA ALA A 108 -22.40 -1.77 -39.52
C ALA A 108 -23.74 -1.01 -39.72
N MET A 109 -23.83 0.24 -39.26
CA MET A 109 -25.01 1.10 -39.48
C MET A 109 -25.21 1.54 -40.95
N ALA A 110 -24.26 1.26 -41.85
CA ALA A 110 -24.46 1.45 -43.29
C ALA A 110 -25.47 0.44 -43.88
N PHE A 111 -25.63 -0.71 -43.23
CA PHE A 111 -26.54 -1.77 -43.66
C PHE A 111 -27.99 -1.47 -43.23
N PRO A 112 -28.98 -1.46 -44.15
CA PRO A 112 -30.38 -1.20 -43.87
C PRO A 112 -30.99 -2.08 -42.76
N GLU A 113 -30.55 -3.34 -42.69
CA GLU A 113 -30.99 -4.36 -41.74
C GLU A 113 -30.67 -3.97 -40.30
N ILE A 114 -29.58 -3.24 -40.10
CA ILE A 114 -29.07 -2.85 -38.78
C ILE A 114 -29.64 -1.47 -38.38
N ARG A 115 -29.65 -0.49 -39.30
CA ARG A 115 -30.08 0.89 -38.99
C ARG A 115 -31.59 1.06 -38.76
N ARG A 116 -32.41 0.08 -39.15
CA ARG A 116 -33.87 0.11 -38.95
C ARG A 116 -34.27 0.04 -37.48
N TYR A 117 -33.39 -0.45 -36.61
CA TYR A 117 -33.66 -0.60 -35.18
C TYR A 117 -33.28 0.67 -34.39
N PRO A 118 -34.25 1.35 -33.72
CA PRO A 118 -33.96 2.56 -32.95
C PRO A 118 -32.99 2.30 -31.77
N GLN A 119 -32.96 1.09 -31.25
CA GLN A 119 -32.03 0.69 -30.18
C GLN A 119 -30.57 0.83 -30.62
N ASN A 120 -30.24 0.51 -31.88
CA ASN A 120 -28.88 0.60 -32.41
C ASN A 120 -28.40 2.04 -32.48
N TRP A 121 -29.28 2.99 -32.80
CA TRP A 121 -28.97 4.42 -32.75
C TRP A 121 -28.65 4.89 -31.33
N ILE A 122 -29.40 4.42 -30.33
CA ILE A 122 -29.14 4.73 -28.91
C ILE A 122 -27.78 4.15 -28.49
N SER A 123 -27.49 2.90 -28.83
CA SER A 123 -26.22 2.24 -28.51
C SER A 123 -25.01 2.93 -29.18
N LEU A 124 -25.16 3.34 -30.43
CA LEU A 124 -24.15 4.10 -31.15
C LEU A 124 -23.91 5.45 -30.48
N ALA A 125 -24.99 6.18 -30.13
CA ALA A 125 -24.89 7.48 -29.46
C ALA A 125 -24.22 7.38 -28.08
N LEU A 126 -24.56 6.36 -27.27
CA LEU A 126 -23.92 6.12 -25.98
C LEU A 126 -22.43 5.79 -26.12
N THR A 127 -22.08 4.97 -27.11
CA THR A 127 -20.69 4.63 -27.41
C THR A 127 -19.90 5.84 -27.89
N ALA A 128 -20.47 6.64 -28.79
CA ALA A 128 -19.88 7.88 -29.28
C ALA A 128 -19.70 8.91 -28.15
N ALA A 129 -20.68 9.04 -27.26
CA ALA A 129 -20.60 9.90 -26.08
C ALA A 129 -19.48 9.45 -25.12
N PHE A 130 -19.30 8.13 -24.93
CA PHE A 130 -18.19 7.59 -24.16
C PHE A 130 -16.82 7.92 -24.78
N VAL A 131 -16.65 7.69 -26.09
CA VAL A 131 -15.41 8.05 -26.82
C VAL A 131 -15.16 9.56 -26.74
N GLY A 132 -16.18 10.38 -26.94
CA GLY A 132 -16.10 11.84 -26.80
C GLY A 132 -15.68 12.28 -25.39
N ALA A 133 -16.22 11.62 -24.36
CA ALA A 133 -15.82 11.85 -22.96
C ALA A 133 -14.35 11.47 -22.71
N LEU A 134 -13.84 10.39 -23.31
CA LEU A 134 -12.43 10.00 -23.23
C LEU A 134 -11.52 11.04 -23.90
N LEU A 135 -11.91 11.56 -25.07
CA LEU A 135 -11.15 12.57 -25.80
C LEU A 135 -11.13 13.92 -25.06
N ALA A 136 -12.28 14.38 -24.57
CA ALA A 136 -12.39 15.62 -23.78
C ALA A 136 -11.70 15.50 -22.41
N GLY A 137 -11.68 14.30 -21.83
CA GLY A 137 -11.01 13.98 -20.57
C GLY A 137 -9.52 13.65 -20.69
N ARG A 138 -8.91 13.70 -21.88
CA ARG A 138 -7.53 13.20 -22.13
C ARG A 138 -6.47 13.78 -21.18
N GLY A 139 -6.64 15.02 -20.74
CA GLY A 139 -5.71 15.70 -19.84
C GLY A 139 -5.73 15.18 -18.40
N GLU A 140 -6.80 14.50 -17.99
CA GLU A 140 -6.94 13.97 -16.64
C GLU A 140 -6.25 12.63 -16.43
N PHE A 141 -5.95 11.89 -17.51
CA PHE A 141 -5.34 10.55 -17.48
C PHE A 141 -3.82 10.61 -17.63
N TYR A 142 -3.16 11.37 -16.76
CA TYR A 142 -1.71 11.59 -16.80
C TYR A 142 -0.89 10.55 -16.04
N ALA A 143 -1.51 9.76 -15.16
CA ALA A 143 -0.77 8.94 -14.21
C ALA A 143 0.00 7.84 -14.93
N LYS A 144 1.34 7.85 -14.75
CA LYS A 144 2.24 6.81 -15.24
C LYS A 144 1.92 5.51 -14.50
N GLY A 145 1.85 4.40 -15.24
CA GLY A 145 1.69 3.07 -14.64
C GLY A 145 2.92 2.73 -13.80
N ASP A 146 2.73 1.99 -12.71
CA ASP A 146 3.84 1.35 -12.02
C ASP A 146 4.48 0.34 -12.99
N ARG A 147 5.75 -0.05 -12.80
CA ARG A 147 6.43 -1.03 -13.69
C ARG A 147 5.62 -2.34 -13.74
N SER A 148 4.84 -2.52 -14.80
CA SER A 148 4.09 -3.74 -15.08
C SER A 148 5.02 -4.80 -15.67
N ASN A 149 4.63 -6.06 -15.59
CA ASN A 149 5.32 -7.14 -16.28
C ASN A 149 4.49 -7.57 -17.50
N PRO A 150 4.54 -6.82 -18.62
CA PRO A 150 3.72 -7.11 -19.79
C PRO A 150 4.03 -8.50 -20.37
N ARG A 151 5.27 -8.98 -20.21
CA ARG A 151 5.66 -10.33 -20.60
C ARG A 151 4.90 -11.38 -19.80
N LEU A 152 4.87 -11.27 -18.47
CA LEU A 152 4.09 -12.20 -17.63
C LEU A 152 2.59 -12.12 -17.94
N ALA A 153 2.04 -10.92 -18.13
CA ALA A 153 0.65 -10.76 -18.52
C ALA A 153 0.34 -11.43 -19.87
N ALA A 154 1.21 -11.24 -20.87
CA ALA A 154 1.08 -11.86 -22.18
C ALA A 154 1.22 -13.39 -22.09
N THR A 155 2.20 -13.90 -21.34
CA THR A 155 2.37 -15.35 -21.12
C THR A 155 1.16 -15.97 -20.44
N VAL A 156 0.59 -15.30 -19.41
CA VAL A 156 -0.63 -15.77 -18.74
C VAL A 156 -1.84 -15.68 -19.65
N ALA A 157 -1.96 -14.62 -20.46
CA ALA A 157 -3.06 -14.46 -21.40
C ALA A 157 -3.04 -15.52 -22.51
N VAL A 158 -1.88 -15.74 -23.14
CA VAL A 158 -1.73 -16.71 -24.23
C VAL A 158 -1.76 -18.13 -23.70
N GLY A 159 -0.91 -18.46 -22.72
CA GLY A 159 -0.84 -19.82 -22.17
C GLY A 159 -2.11 -20.22 -21.41
N GLY A 160 -2.64 -19.32 -20.60
CA GLY A 160 -3.91 -19.54 -19.89
C GLY A 160 -5.12 -19.55 -20.83
N GLY A 161 -5.11 -18.73 -21.89
CA GLY A 161 -6.14 -18.73 -22.92
C GLY A 161 -6.19 -20.04 -23.69
N LEU A 162 -5.04 -20.56 -24.13
CA LEU A 162 -4.95 -21.86 -24.81
C LEU A 162 -5.41 -23.00 -23.89
N ALA A 163 -4.95 -23.02 -22.64
CA ALA A 163 -5.37 -24.04 -21.67
C ALA A 163 -6.88 -23.97 -21.39
N ALA A 164 -7.42 -22.76 -21.19
CA ALA A 164 -8.85 -22.56 -20.95
C ALA A 164 -9.69 -23.00 -22.16
N SER A 165 -9.24 -22.69 -23.37
CA SER A 165 -9.88 -23.04 -24.64
C SER A 165 -9.94 -24.56 -24.82
N VAL A 166 -8.85 -25.28 -24.55
CA VAL A 166 -8.82 -26.75 -24.58
C VAL A 166 -9.74 -27.35 -23.52
N LEU A 167 -9.69 -26.84 -22.28
CA LEU A 167 -10.56 -27.30 -21.19
C LEU A 167 -12.05 -27.07 -21.51
N ALA A 168 -12.41 -25.93 -22.10
CA ALA A 168 -13.77 -25.64 -22.52
C ALA A 168 -14.23 -26.63 -23.61
N GLY A 169 -13.39 -26.90 -24.62
CA GLY A 169 -13.69 -27.90 -25.65
C GLY A 169 -13.87 -29.31 -25.10
N LEU A 170 -13.01 -29.74 -24.15
CA LEU A 170 -13.12 -31.03 -23.47
C LEU A 170 -14.39 -31.12 -22.64
N LEU A 171 -14.72 -30.07 -21.89
CA LEU A 171 -15.92 -30.02 -21.06
C LEU A 171 -17.19 -30.13 -21.91
N VAL A 172 -17.25 -29.38 -23.03
CA VAL A 172 -18.35 -29.48 -23.99
C VAL A 172 -18.42 -30.88 -24.60
N THR A 173 -17.28 -31.48 -24.93
CA THR A 173 -17.20 -32.85 -25.47
C THR A 173 -17.78 -33.90 -24.52
N VAL A 174 -17.46 -33.82 -23.22
CA VAL A 174 -17.93 -34.77 -22.21
C VAL A 174 -19.39 -34.53 -21.83
N THR A 175 -19.87 -33.29 -21.91
CA THR A 175 -21.18 -32.91 -21.40
C THR A 175 -22.24 -32.69 -22.47
N ASN A 176 -21.90 -32.77 -23.76
CA ASN A 176 -22.84 -32.62 -24.86
C ASN A 176 -23.98 -33.66 -24.77
N ARG A 177 -25.24 -33.20 -24.70
CA ARG A 177 -26.43 -34.05 -24.64
C ARG A 177 -27.26 -34.02 -25.93
N ALA A 178 -26.73 -33.41 -27.00
CA ALA A 178 -27.44 -33.31 -28.26
C ALA A 178 -27.82 -34.71 -28.80
N PRO A 179 -29.07 -34.91 -29.28
CA PRO A 179 -29.51 -36.18 -29.87
C PRO A 179 -28.61 -36.65 -31.03
N ASP A 180 -28.06 -35.70 -31.79
CA ASP A 180 -27.13 -35.92 -32.90
C ASP A 180 -25.67 -35.61 -32.53
N ALA A 181 -25.25 -35.82 -31.28
CA ALA A 181 -23.90 -35.47 -30.82
C ALA A 181 -22.78 -36.06 -31.69
N ALA A 182 -22.99 -37.23 -32.31
CA ALA A 182 -22.02 -37.86 -33.19
C ALA A 182 -21.69 -37.05 -34.47
N ARG A 183 -22.51 -36.06 -34.83
CA ARG A 183 -22.26 -35.18 -36.00
C ARG A 183 -21.27 -34.05 -35.73
N SER A 184 -21.06 -33.67 -34.47
CA SER A 184 -20.13 -32.58 -34.13
C SER A 184 -18.71 -33.09 -33.91
N THR A 185 -17.76 -32.51 -34.62
CA THR A 185 -16.32 -32.80 -34.46
C THR A 185 -15.76 -32.18 -33.17
N PHE A 186 -14.62 -32.68 -32.69
CA PHE A 186 -13.93 -32.04 -31.57
C PHE A 186 -13.57 -30.58 -31.87
N LEU A 187 -13.19 -30.27 -33.11
CA LEU A 187 -12.87 -28.90 -33.53
C LEU A 187 -14.07 -27.96 -33.41
N GLU A 188 -15.28 -28.40 -33.76
CA GLU A 188 -16.50 -27.59 -33.61
C GLU A 188 -16.87 -27.38 -32.13
N ARG A 189 -16.71 -28.41 -31.28
CA ARG A 189 -16.93 -28.30 -29.83
C ARG A 189 -15.89 -27.41 -29.14
N TRP A 190 -14.65 -27.49 -29.59
CA TRP A 190 -13.57 -26.61 -29.16
C TRP A 190 -13.80 -25.16 -29.62
N HIS A 191 -14.27 -24.96 -30.86
CA HIS A 191 -14.64 -23.65 -31.38
C HIS A 191 -15.80 -23.04 -30.60
N TYR A 192 -16.87 -23.82 -30.33
CA TYR A 192 -17.98 -23.43 -29.45
C TYR A 192 -17.47 -23.02 -28.06
N GLY A 193 -16.68 -23.89 -27.41
CA GLY A 193 -16.12 -23.61 -26.08
C GLY A 193 -15.22 -22.38 -26.05
N THR A 194 -14.44 -22.15 -27.10
CA THR A 194 -13.55 -20.99 -27.25
C THR A 194 -14.33 -19.70 -27.47
N LEU A 195 -15.34 -19.71 -28.35
CA LEU A 195 -16.26 -18.58 -28.50
C LEU A 195 -16.93 -18.27 -27.17
N ARG A 196 -17.34 -19.28 -26.41
CA ARG A 196 -17.96 -19.11 -25.09
C ARG A 196 -17.04 -18.50 -24.03
N LEU A 197 -15.71 -18.66 -24.17
CA LEU A 197 -14.74 -17.98 -23.30
C LEU A 197 -14.68 -16.47 -23.54
N VAL A 198 -14.89 -16.03 -24.78
CA VAL A 198 -14.72 -14.62 -25.20
C VAL A 198 -16.08 -13.89 -25.26
N SER A 199 -17.13 -14.59 -25.64
CA SER A 199 -18.49 -14.07 -25.80
C SER A 199 -19.50 -15.07 -25.25
N VAL A 200 -20.44 -14.59 -24.43
CA VAL A 200 -21.57 -15.41 -23.95
C VAL A 200 -22.56 -15.70 -25.11
N ALA A 201 -22.37 -15.11 -26.30
CA ALA A 201 -23.21 -15.27 -27.48
C ALA A 201 -22.63 -16.24 -28.51
N ALA A 202 -22.17 -17.43 -28.10
CA ALA A 202 -22.09 -18.54 -29.04
C ALA A 202 -23.52 -19.01 -29.32
N GLU A 203 -24.03 -18.68 -30.51
CA GLU A 203 -25.34 -19.14 -31.02
C GLU A 203 -25.46 -20.66 -30.91
N GLU A 204 -26.50 -21.15 -30.23
CA GLU A 204 -26.86 -22.58 -30.29
C GLU A 204 -27.29 -22.98 -31.72
N SER A 205 -27.79 -22.04 -32.51
CA SER A 205 -28.17 -22.19 -33.93
C SER A 205 -26.98 -22.37 -34.89
N SER A 206 -25.81 -21.81 -34.56
CA SER A 206 -24.59 -21.89 -35.39
C SER A 206 -23.78 -23.18 -35.18
N PHE A 207 -24.14 -23.99 -34.18
CA PHE A 207 -23.46 -25.23 -33.83
C PHE A 207 -24.44 -26.41 -33.74
N PRO A 208 -24.95 -26.90 -34.88
CA PRO A 208 -25.86 -28.04 -34.90
C PRO A 208 -25.20 -29.27 -34.25
N GLY A 209 -25.92 -29.93 -33.32
CA GLY A 209 -25.41 -31.11 -32.60
C GLY A 209 -24.57 -30.80 -31.36
N ILE A 210 -24.64 -29.57 -30.83
CA ILE A 210 -24.01 -29.14 -29.57
C ILE A 210 -25.06 -28.57 -28.62
N ASP A 211 -25.40 -29.32 -27.57
CA ASP A 211 -26.33 -28.91 -26.51
C ASP A 211 -25.77 -29.31 -25.12
N PRO A 212 -24.79 -28.55 -24.59
CA PRO A 212 -24.25 -28.79 -23.26
C PRO A 212 -25.22 -28.26 -22.19
N PRO A 213 -25.33 -28.94 -21.04
CA PRO A 213 -26.19 -28.50 -19.95
C PRO A 213 -25.73 -27.13 -19.40
N ASN A 214 -26.69 -26.35 -18.91
CA ASN A 214 -26.44 -24.99 -18.41
C ASN A 214 -25.27 -24.88 -17.41
N TRP A 215 -25.05 -25.88 -16.56
CA TRP A 215 -23.94 -25.86 -15.60
C TRP A 215 -22.56 -25.93 -16.28
N ALA A 216 -22.43 -26.62 -17.42
CA ALA A 216 -21.18 -26.67 -18.19
C ALA A 216 -20.87 -25.31 -18.80
N ASN A 217 -21.89 -24.63 -19.33
CA ASN A 217 -21.78 -23.26 -19.82
C ASN A 217 -21.39 -22.27 -18.69
N VAL A 218 -21.93 -22.45 -17.49
CA VAL A 218 -21.52 -21.66 -16.31
C VAL A 218 -20.07 -21.93 -15.94
N ALA A 219 -19.61 -23.20 -15.99
CA ALA A 219 -18.22 -23.54 -15.68
C ALA A 219 -17.21 -22.92 -16.67
N VAL A 220 -17.52 -22.89 -17.97
CA VAL A 220 -16.71 -22.19 -18.98
C VAL A 220 -16.62 -20.69 -18.69
N ASN A 221 -17.73 -20.06 -18.28
CA ASN A 221 -17.74 -18.64 -17.88
C ASN A 221 -16.91 -18.36 -16.63
N VAL A 222 -16.94 -19.28 -15.65
CA VAL A 222 -16.09 -19.19 -14.45
C VAL A 222 -14.61 -19.30 -14.83
N LEU A 223 -14.26 -20.22 -15.74
CA LEU A 223 -12.90 -20.38 -16.25
C LEU A 223 -12.39 -19.12 -16.99
N SER A 224 -13.22 -18.53 -17.85
CA SER A 224 -12.94 -17.24 -18.50
C SER A 224 -12.72 -16.11 -17.47
N THR A 225 -13.60 -16.02 -16.47
CA THR A 225 -13.48 -15.03 -15.39
C THR A 225 -12.18 -15.20 -14.60
N ALA A 226 -11.82 -16.45 -14.26
CA ALA A 226 -10.58 -16.77 -13.59
C ALA A 226 -9.34 -16.40 -14.43
N LEU A 227 -9.38 -16.64 -15.74
CA LEU A 227 -8.31 -16.26 -16.67
C LEU A 227 -8.14 -14.73 -16.72
N VAL A 228 -9.24 -13.96 -16.85
CA VAL A 228 -9.19 -12.49 -16.84
C VAL A 228 -8.59 -11.98 -15.52
N LEU A 229 -9.01 -12.54 -14.38
CA LEU A 229 -8.44 -12.20 -13.08
C LEU A 229 -6.96 -12.56 -12.98
N ALA A 230 -6.53 -13.69 -13.54
CA ALA A 230 -5.12 -14.11 -13.56
C ALA A 230 -4.26 -13.20 -14.44
N VAL A 231 -4.76 -12.80 -15.63
CA VAL A 231 -4.09 -11.83 -16.52
C VAL A 231 -3.98 -10.48 -15.84
N PHE A 232 -5.03 -10.02 -15.17
CA PHE A 232 -4.97 -8.79 -14.38
C PHE A 232 -3.99 -8.90 -13.23
N TYR A 233 -4.03 -9.98 -12.47
CA TYR A 233 -3.05 -10.21 -11.41
C TYR A 233 -1.63 -10.17 -11.97
N ALA A 234 -1.35 -10.85 -13.08
CA ALA A 234 -0.05 -10.87 -13.75
C ALA A 234 0.39 -9.48 -14.28
N ALA A 235 -0.52 -8.74 -14.91
CA ALA A 235 -0.26 -7.40 -15.45
C ALA A 235 0.01 -6.37 -14.36
N PHE A 236 -0.69 -6.49 -13.22
CA PHE A 236 -0.64 -5.53 -12.12
C PHE A 236 0.13 -6.02 -10.89
N ARG A 237 0.78 -7.20 -10.98
CA ARG A 237 1.81 -7.63 -10.04
C ARG A 237 3.02 -6.71 -10.19
N SER A 238 2.95 -5.59 -9.48
CA SER A 238 3.98 -4.55 -9.47
C SER A 238 5.31 -5.12 -8.98
N ARG A 239 6.37 -4.99 -9.79
CA ARG A 239 7.75 -5.22 -9.37
C ARG A 239 8.26 -3.96 -8.67
N ARG A 240 7.76 -3.67 -7.47
CA ARG A 240 8.02 -2.44 -6.67
C ARG A 240 7.70 -1.13 -7.43
N ALA A 241 6.94 -0.25 -6.78
CA ALA A 241 6.55 1.01 -7.41
C ALA A 241 7.71 2.02 -7.49
N VAL A 242 8.73 1.86 -6.65
CA VAL A 242 9.92 2.72 -6.55
C VAL A 242 11.16 1.86 -6.25
N ASP A 243 12.32 2.34 -6.72
CA ASP A 243 13.61 1.69 -6.47
C ASP A 243 14.01 1.94 -5.00
N PRO A 244 14.48 0.91 -4.26
CA PRO A 244 14.87 1.06 -2.86
C PRO A 244 16.08 1.98 -2.70
N LEU A 245 16.32 2.41 -1.46
CA LEU A 245 17.48 3.21 -1.07
C LEU A 245 18.77 2.60 -1.62
N THR A 246 19.57 3.42 -2.31
CA THR A 246 20.90 3.01 -2.77
C THR A 246 21.94 3.26 -1.67
N GLU A 247 23.12 2.66 -1.80
CA GLU A 247 24.23 2.91 -0.87
C GLU A 247 24.67 4.39 -0.87
N ASP A 248 24.61 5.07 -2.02
CA ASP A 248 24.91 6.52 -2.10
C ASP A 248 23.85 7.35 -1.37
N ASP A 249 22.57 7.00 -1.55
CA ASP A 249 21.48 7.65 -0.82
C ASP A 249 21.65 7.46 0.69
N GLU A 250 21.97 6.24 1.14
CA GLU A 250 22.20 5.94 2.54
C GLU A 250 23.34 6.79 3.12
N LYS A 251 24.50 6.85 2.44
CA LYS A 251 25.64 7.69 2.85
C LYS A 251 25.25 9.15 2.98
N ARG A 252 24.51 9.68 2.01
CA ARG A 252 24.06 11.08 2.02
C ARG A 252 23.03 11.34 3.11
N LEU A 253 22.12 10.40 3.41
CA LEU A 253 21.15 10.56 4.50
C LEU A 253 21.85 10.54 5.85
N ARG A 254 22.85 9.68 6.04
CA ARG A 254 23.70 9.68 7.25
C ARG A 254 24.41 11.02 7.44
N ALA A 255 24.93 11.62 6.36
CA ALA A 255 25.53 12.96 6.43
C ALA A 255 24.53 14.05 6.83
N LEU A 256 23.26 13.95 6.44
CA LEU A 256 22.20 14.84 6.92
C LEU A 256 21.88 14.60 8.40
N LEU A 257 21.80 13.33 8.82
CA LEU A 257 21.55 12.96 10.22
C LEU A 257 22.67 13.41 11.16
N GLU A 258 23.93 13.37 10.71
CA GLU A 258 25.05 13.88 11.50
C GLU A 258 24.97 15.38 11.77
N ARG A 259 24.41 16.15 10.84
CA ARG A 259 24.33 17.62 10.95
C ARG A 259 23.01 18.11 11.56
N HIS A 260 21.92 17.39 11.32
CA HIS A 260 20.55 17.84 11.62
C HIS A 260 19.71 16.79 12.36
N GLY A 261 20.25 15.61 12.63
CA GLY A 261 19.51 14.48 13.22
C GLY A 261 19.13 14.65 14.68
N GLU A 262 19.53 15.75 15.34
CA GLU A 262 19.08 16.09 16.69
C GLU A 262 17.66 16.66 16.74
N ARG A 263 17.11 17.10 15.61
CA ARG A 263 15.78 17.76 15.55
C ARG A 263 14.61 16.80 15.66
N ASP A 264 14.77 15.56 15.20
CA ASP A 264 13.68 14.58 15.17
C ASP A 264 14.20 13.21 15.62
N SER A 265 13.63 12.70 16.71
CA SER A 265 13.90 11.38 17.29
C SER A 265 13.54 10.23 16.35
N LEU A 266 12.70 10.47 15.33
CA LEU A 266 12.31 9.46 14.35
C LEU A 266 13.17 9.52 13.07
N GLY A 267 14.07 10.50 12.94
CA GLY A 267 14.84 10.73 11.73
C GLY A 267 15.71 9.53 11.30
N TYR A 268 16.31 8.81 12.24
CA TYR A 268 17.18 7.67 11.94
C TYR A 268 16.45 6.53 11.20
N PHE A 269 15.14 6.37 11.43
CA PHE A 269 14.33 5.35 10.76
C PHE A 269 14.20 5.58 9.25
N ALA A 270 14.53 6.78 8.74
CA ALA A 270 14.60 7.06 7.31
C ALA A 270 15.63 6.17 6.57
N LEU A 271 16.63 5.63 7.27
CA LEU A 271 17.67 4.76 6.71
C LEU A 271 17.19 3.32 6.39
N ARG A 272 15.93 3.00 6.68
CA ARG A 272 15.38 1.68 6.35
C ARG A 272 15.41 1.44 4.83
N ARG A 273 16.14 0.39 4.41
CA ARG A 273 16.40 0.06 2.99
C ARG A 273 15.17 -0.22 2.12
N GLU A 274 14.01 -0.49 2.71
CA GLU A 274 12.75 -0.63 1.96
C GLU A 274 12.15 0.72 1.52
N LYS A 275 12.66 1.83 2.05
CA LYS A 275 12.28 3.19 1.65
C LYS A 275 13.02 3.59 0.38
N SER A 276 12.44 4.55 -0.30
CA SER A 276 13.05 5.33 -1.37
C SER A 276 13.19 6.76 -0.88
N VAL A 277 13.98 7.56 -1.57
CA VAL A 277 14.24 8.94 -1.19
C VAL A 277 13.96 9.90 -2.35
N VAL A 278 13.44 11.08 -2.01
CA VAL A 278 13.41 12.24 -2.91
C VAL A 278 14.24 13.34 -2.29
N TRP A 279 15.27 13.76 -3.00
CA TRP A 279 16.20 14.80 -2.56
C TRP A 279 15.72 16.20 -2.96
N SER A 280 16.07 17.19 -2.14
CA SER A 280 16.04 18.57 -2.59
C SER A 280 17.07 18.80 -3.69
N PRO A 281 16.85 19.74 -4.63
CA PRO A 281 17.84 20.07 -5.67
C PRO A 281 19.21 20.47 -5.09
N THR A 282 19.24 21.04 -3.88
CA THR A 282 20.46 21.43 -3.19
C THR A 282 21.15 20.28 -2.47
N GLY A 283 20.49 19.12 -2.35
CA GLY A 283 20.97 17.97 -1.56
C GLY A 283 20.93 18.17 -0.05
N LYS A 284 20.47 19.33 0.44
CA LYS A 284 20.43 19.67 1.87
C LYS A 284 19.21 19.13 2.61
N ALA A 285 18.24 18.56 1.90
CA ALA A 285 17.09 17.92 2.51
C ALA A 285 16.61 16.71 1.69
N ALA A 286 15.89 15.80 2.35
CA ALA A 286 15.38 14.59 1.72
C ALA A 286 14.07 14.10 2.37
N VAL A 287 13.13 13.63 1.55
CA VAL A 287 11.91 12.94 2.01
C VAL A 287 12.10 11.44 1.79
N ALA A 288 12.15 10.66 2.86
CA ALA A 288 12.16 9.20 2.82
C ALA A 288 10.72 8.66 2.82
N TYR A 289 10.38 7.81 1.86
CA TYR A 289 9.02 7.34 1.64
C TYR A 289 8.98 5.93 1.07
N ARG A 290 7.80 5.29 1.10
CA ARG A 290 7.54 4.01 0.42
C ARG A 290 6.17 4.05 -0.23
N VAL A 291 6.04 3.40 -1.38
CA VAL A 291 4.74 3.28 -2.05
C VAL A 291 4.09 1.94 -1.72
N VAL A 292 2.94 1.98 -1.04
CA VAL A 292 2.17 0.79 -0.65
C VAL A 292 0.72 0.95 -1.07
N GLY A 293 0.21 0.05 -1.91
CA GLY A 293 -1.20 0.05 -2.32
C GLY A 293 -1.65 1.30 -3.09
N GLY A 294 -0.72 2.05 -3.69
CA GLY A 294 -1.00 3.33 -4.36
C GLY A 294 -0.96 4.55 -3.43
N VAL A 295 -0.49 4.39 -2.19
CA VAL A 295 -0.19 5.47 -1.26
C VAL A 295 1.32 5.67 -1.23
N SER A 296 1.80 6.89 -1.51
CA SER A 296 3.18 7.30 -1.30
C SER A 296 3.30 7.79 0.14
N LEU A 297 3.80 6.94 1.02
CA LEU A 297 3.83 7.15 2.46
C LEU A 297 5.23 7.59 2.89
N ALA A 298 5.39 8.85 3.23
CA ALA A 298 6.59 9.38 3.88
C ALA A 298 6.60 9.03 5.37
N SER A 299 7.79 8.79 5.93
CA SER A 299 7.96 8.52 7.37
C SER A 299 8.58 9.74 8.06
N GLY A 300 7.83 10.35 8.97
CA GLY A 300 8.28 11.47 9.77
C GLY A 300 8.60 12.71 8.96
N ASP A 301 9.54 13.48 9.49
CA ASP A 301 9.96 14.76 8.95
C ASP A 301 10.91 14.56 7.75
N PRO A 302 11.02 15.54 6.83
CA PRO A 302 12.13 15.55 5.90
C PRO A 302 13.46 15.60 6.66
N LEU A 303 14.44 14.81 6.26
CA LEU A 303 15.79 14.90 6.81
C LEU A 303 16.51 16.13 6.28
N GLY A 304 17.36 16.74 7.10
CA GLY A 304 18.24 17.85 6.72
C GLY A 304 17.72 19.22 7.17
N ASP A 305 18.18 20.26 6.48
CA ASP A 305 17.92 21.65 6.83
C ASP A 305 16.44 22.04 6.59
N PRO A 306 15.70 22.53 7.60
CA PRO A 306 14.31 22.98 7.45
C PRO A 306 14.07 24.01 6.35
N GLU A 307 15.05 24.89 6.10
CA GLU A 307 14.96 25.87 5.01
C GLU A 307 14.93 25.18 3.64
N ALA A 308 15.56 24.00 3.53
CA ALA A 308 15.62 23.21 2.31
C ALA A 308 14.48 22.17 2.19
N TRP A 309 13.68 21.93 3.24
CA TRP A 309 12.56 20.98 3.21
C TRP A 309 11.57 21.22 2.06
N PRO A 310 11.13 22.47 1.77
CA PRO A 310 10.36 22.79 0.56
C PRO A 310 10.90 22.17 -0.72
N GLY A 311 12.23 22.18 -0.87
CA GLY A 311 12.94 21.66 -2.02
C GLY A 311 12.81 20.15 -2.18
N ALA A 312 12.59 19.39 -1.11
CA ALA A 312 12.35 17.95 -1.16
C ALA A 312 10.85 17.59 -1.22
N ILE A 313 10.00 18.35 -0.50
CA ILE A 313 8.55 18.15 -0.45
C ILE A 313 7.90 18.35 -1.83
N LEU A 314 8.27 19.42 -2.54
CA LEU A 314 7.67 19.74 -3.84
C LEU A 314 7.93 18.66 -4.91
N PRO A 315 9.18 18.19 -5.13
CA PRO A 315 9.43 17.07 -6.04
C PRO A 315 8.76 15.78 -5.62
N TRP A 316 8.67 15.49 -4.32
CA TRP A 316 7.97 14.29 -3.82
C TRP A 316 6.47 14.33 -4.13
N LEU A 317 5.80 15.46 -3.86
CA LEU A 317 4.40 15.66 -4.22
C LEU A 317 4.20 15.60 -5.74
N ALA A 318 5.11 16.19 -6.52
CA ALA A 318 5.08 16.12 -7.98
C ALA A 318 5.21 14.68 -8.49
N GLN A 319 6.09 13.87 -7.90
CA GLN A 319 6.25 12.46 -8.21
C GLN A 319 5.00 11.64 -7.86
N ALA A 320 4.41 11.88 -6.68
CA ALA A 320 3.16 11.24 -6.28
C ALA A 320 2.03 11.54 -7.29
N ARG A 321 1.90 12.82 -7.69
CA ARG A 321 0.96 13.22 -8.75
C ARG A 321 1.27 12.52 -10.07
N ALA A 322 2.51 12.53 -10.54
CA ALA A 322 2.90 11.93 -11.82
C ALA A 322 2.55 10.43 -11.93
N HIS A 323 2.52 9.70 -10.82
CA HIS A 323 2.16 8.28 -10.77
C HIS A 323 0.71 8.02 -10.32
N GLY A 324 -0.03 9.06 -9.95
CA GLY A 324 -1.37 8.95 -9.38
C GLY A 324 -1.39 8.27 -8.02
N TRP A 325 -0.31 8.41 -7.24
CA TRP A 325 -0.23 7.97 -5.85
C TRP A 325 -0.85 9.01 -4.93
N ILE A 326 -1.44 8.55 -3.83
CA ILE A 326 -1.95 9.40 -2.75
C ILE A 326 -0.76 9.73 -1.83
N PRO A 327 -0.33 10.99 -1.71
CA PRO A 327 0.71 11.36 -0.76
C PRO A 327 0.14 11.34 0.66
N ALA A 328 0.92 10.79 1.59
CA ALA A 328 0.65 10.85 3.02
C ALA A 328 1.96 10.87 3.80
N VAL A 329 1.96 11.50 4.98
CA VAL A 329 3.12 11.51 5.89
C VAL A 329 2.67 10.92 7.22
N MET A 330 3.40 9.95 7.75
CA MET A 330 3.10 9.34 9.05
C MET A 330 4.13 9.73 10.09
N GLY A 331 3.67 10.23 11.23
CA GLY A 331 4.55 10.52 12.37
C GLY A 331 5.30 11.84 12.24
N ALA A 332 4.79 12.80 11.46
CA ALA A 332 5.42 14.11 11.34
C ALA A 332 5.36 14.86 12.67
N SER A 333 6.40 15.61 13.01
CA SER A 333 6.39 16.61 14.08
C SER A 333 5.43 17.76 13.77
N GLU A 334 5.19 18.62 14.75
CA GLU A 334 4.45 19.87 14.55
C GLU A 334 5.18 20.83 13.59
N GLU A 335 6.51 20.91 13.67
CA GLU A 335 7.35 21.75 12.79
C GLU A 335 7.17 21.33 11.32
N ALA A 336 7.39 20.04 11.02
CA ALA A 336 7.21 19.53 9.67
C ALA A 336 5.74 19.59 9.22
N GLY A 337 4.79 19.30 10.11
CA GLY A 337 3.36 19.44 9.86
C GLY A 337 3.01 20.83 9.34
N THR A 338 3.56 21.88 9.97
CA THR A 338 3.38 23.27 9.54
C THR A 338 3.95 23.52 8.15
N VAL A 339 5.13 22.98 7.84
CA VAL A 339 5.74 23.11 6.51
C VAL A 339 4.92 22.39 5.44
N TYR A 340 4.54 21.14 5.67
CA TYR A 340 3.72 20.35 4.75
C TYR A 340 2.35 20.98 4.51
N ALA A 341 1.74 21.63 5.51
CA ALA A 341 0.47 22.33 5.36
C ALA A 341 0.53 23.45 4.33
N ARG A 342 1.66 24.16 4.23
CA ARG A 342 1.89 25.17 3.17
C ARG A 342 1.87 24.58 1.75
N TYR A 343 2.03 23.27 1.62
CA TYR A 343 2.01 22.53 0.35
C TYR A 343 0.73 21.70 0.12
N GLY A 344 -0.33 21.97 0.89
CA GLY A 344 -1.67 21.43 0.66
C GLY A 344 -1.94 20.07 1.30
N LEU A 345 -1.21 19.73 2.37
CA LEU A 345 -1.56 18.60 3.23
C LEU A 345 -2.26 19.09 4.49
N ASP A 346 -3.41 18.51 4.81
CA ASP A 346 -4.06 18.70 6.11
C ASP A 346 -3.40 17.80 7.16
N ALA A 347 -3.43 18.23 8.41
CA ALA A 347 -2.91 17.48 9.54
C ALA A 347 -4.03 16.85 10.37
N LEU A 348 -3.83 15.60 10.75
CA LEU A 348 -4.60 14.94 11.80
C LEU A 348 -3.64 14.44 12.86
N GLU A 349 -3.94 14.75 14.12
CA GLU A 349 -3.15 14.24 15.23
C GLU A 349 -3.24 12.72 15.30
N LEU A 350 -2.09 12.06 15.20
CA LEU A 350 -1.96 10.61 15.16
C LEU A 350 -1.77 10.05 16.57
N GLY A 351 -1.13 10.79 17.48
CA GLY A 351 -0.79 10.35 18.82
C GLY A 351 0.41 11.13 19.37
N ASP A 352 1.02 10.64 20.44
CA ASP A 352 2.16 11.31 21.07
C ASP A 352 3.35 10.37 21.24
N GLU A 353 4.53 10.94 21.09
CA GLU A 353 5.80 10.30 21.44
C GLU A 353 6.13 10.51 22.91
N ALA A 354 6.67 9.47 23.55
CA ALA A 354 7.12 9.52 24.93
C ALA A 354 8.62 9.85 25.01
N LEU A 355 8.96 11.11 25.28
CA LEU A 355 10.33 11.57 25.48
C LEU A 355 10.69 11.64 26.96
N VAL A 356 11.83 11.09 27.33
CA VAL A 356 12.36 11.17 28.70
C VAL A 356 13.65 11.99 28.67
N GLU A 357 13.62 13.16 29.30
CA GLU A 357 14.82 13.94 29.56
C GLU A 357 15.51 13.43 30.81
N ILE A 358 16.80 13.10 30.68
CA ILE A 358 17.58 12.49 31.77
C ILE A 358 17.71 13.46 32.96
N ALA A 359 17.82 14.76 32.69
CA ALA A 359 17.96 15.79 33.73
C ALA A 359 16.71 15.92 34.62
N GLU A 360 15.52 15.66 34.07
CA GLU A 360 14.25 15.75 34.80
C GLU A 360 13.82 14.39 35.41
N PHE A 361 14.47 13.30 34.99
CA PHE A 361 14.10 11.96 35.41
C PHE A 361 14.48 11.69 36.88
N THR A 362 13.51 11.23 37.67
CA THR A 362 13.75 10.72 39.03
C THR A 362 12.93 9.47 39.31
N LEU A 363 13.56 8.49 39.98
CA LEU A 363 12.89 7.27 40.47
C LEU A 363 12.24 7.47 41.86
N GLU A 364 12.42 8.65 42.44
CA GLU A 364 11.89 9.00 43.75
C GLU A 364 10.41 9.40 43.69
N GLY A 365 9.79 9.52 44.87
CA GLY A 365 8.40 9.94 44.99
C GLY A 365 7.35 8.82 44.85
N ARG A 366 6.09 9.21 45.12
CA ARG A 366 4.93 8.31 45.24
C ARG A 366 4.53 7.71 43.89
N ALA A 367 4.58 8.48 42.81
CA ALA A 367 4.17 8.02 41.49
C ALA A 367 5.09 6.92 40.94
N MET A 368 6.40 6.97 41.25
CA MET A 368 7.37 5.96 40.81
C MET A 368 7.38 4.70 41.68
N ARG A 369 6.53 4.61 42.72
CA ARG A 369 6.52 3.47 43.65
C ARG A 369 6.37 2.12 42.96
N THR A 370 5.44 2.02 42.00
CA THR A 370 5.18 0.77 41.26
C THR A 370 6.38 0.37 40.41
N VAL A 371 6.96 1.32 39.66
CA VAL A 371 8.15 1.10 38.83
C VAL A 371 9.33 0.68 39.68
N ARG A 372 9.58 1.40 40.78
CA ARG A 372 10.66 1.11 41.74
C ARG A 372 10.50 -0.26 42.39
N GLN A 373 9.28 -0.66 42.76
CA GLN A 373 9.00 -1.99 43.30
C GLN A 373 9.26 -3.10 42.27
N ALA A 374 8.88 -2.87 41.01
CA ALA A 374 9.15 -3.81 39.92
C ALA A 374 10.66 -3.94 39.67
N CYS A 375 11.39 -2.83 39.54
CA CYS A 375 12.84 -2.80 39.36
C CYS A 375 13.56 -3.50 40.53
N ASN A 376 13.19 -3.20 41.77
CA ASN A 376 13.80 -3.84 42.95
C ASN A 376 13.52 -5.34 43.03
N ARG A 377 12.37 -5.81 42.53
CA ARG A 377 12.06 -7.24 42.46
C ARG A 377 12.95 -7.92 41.43
N VAL A 378 13.04 -7.38 40.22
CA VAL A 378 13.89 -7.91 39.14
C VAL A 378 15.36 -7.91 39.57
N ARG A 379 15.84 -6.82 40.17
CA ARG A 379 17.20 -6.71 40.73
C ARG A 379 17.46 -7.75 41.84
N ARG A 380 16.50 -7.98 42.73
CA ARG A 380 16.61 -9.03 43.79
C ARG A 380 16.60 -10.45 43.23
N ALA A 381 15.97 -10.66 42.08
CA ALA A 381 16.01 -11.94 41.37
C ALA A 381 17.34 -12.16 40.62
N GLY A 382 18.32 -11.26 40.76
CA GLY A 382 19.68 -11.43 40.25
C GLY A 382 19.88 -11.01 38.79
N TYR A 383 18.89 -10.35 38.18
CA TYR A 383 19.01 -9.86 36.81
C TYR A 383 20.07 -8.76 36.69
N ARG A 384 20.80 -8.77 35.57
CA ARG A 384 21.84 -7.78 35.25
C ARG A 384 21.62 -7.21 33.86
N VAL A 385 21.95 -5.93 33.68
CA VAL A 385 21.87 -5.24 32.39
C VAL A 385 23.27 -4.86 31.92
N ARG A 386 23.59 -5.22 30.68
CA ARG A 386 24.77 -4.74 29.96
C ARG A 386 24.32 -3.77 28.87
N ILE A 387 25.03 -2.64 28.77
CA ILE A 387 24.77 -1.58 27.78
C ILE A 387 26.02 -1.47 26.91
N ARG A 388 25.88 -1.61 25.59
CA ARG A 388 26.99 -1.52 24.64
C ARG A 388 26.55 -0.85 23.36
N ARG A 389 27.47 -0.20 22.65
CA ARG A 389 27.22 0.17 21.25
C ARG A 389 27.32 -1.07 20.39
N HIS A 390 26.61 -1.10 19.27
CA HIS A 390 26.65 -2.23 18.35
C HIS A 390 28.08 -2.49 17.83
N GLU A 391 28.86 -1.44 17.62
CA GLU A 391 30.28 -1.53 17.22
C GLU A 391 31.18 -2.21 18.26
N ASP A 392 30.77 -2.24 19.54
CA ASP A 392 31.51 -2.88 20.63
C ASP A 392 31.11 -4.34 20.85
N ILE A 393 30.19 -4.88 20.05
CA ILE A 393 29.69 -6.25 20.18
C ILE A 393 30.42 -7.16 19.18
N PRO A 394 31.13 -8.20 19.65
CA PRO A 394 31.72 -9.21 18.77
C PRO A 394 30.67 -9.84 17.84
N ALA A 395 31.07 -10.21 16.62
CA ALA A 395 30.14 -10.68 15.60
C ALA A 395 29.40 -11.98 15.99
N ASP A 396 30.07 -12.88 16.72
CA ASP A 396 29.49 -14.11 17.27
C ASP A 396 28.47 -13.81 18.38
N GLU A 397 28.77 -12.87 19.27
CA GLU A 397 27.80 -12.40 20.27
C GLU A 397 26.60 -11.73 19.60
N MET A 398 26.81 -10.86 18.60
CA MET A 398 25.72 -10.21 17.86
C MET A 398 24.84 -11.23 17.15
N ALA A 399 25.42 -12.27 16.53
CA ALA A 399 24.66 -13.34 15.89
C ALA A 399 23.75 -14.07 16.90
N TYR A 400 24.25 -14.36 18.11
CA TYR A 400 23.45 -14.95 19.18
C TYR A 400 22.31 -14.02 19.63
N LEU A 401 22.58 -12.71 19.78
CA LEU A 401 21.54 -11.74 20.14
C LEU A 401 20.44 -11.66 19.06
N LEU A 402 20.81 -11.71 17.78
CA LEU A 402 19.86 -11.72 16.67
C LEU A 402 18.99 -12.98 16.67
N GLU A 403 19.59 -14.16 16.90
CA GLU A 403 18.84 -15.42 17.02
C GLU A 403 17.81 -15.34 18.17
N ARG A 404 18.20 -14.81 19.34
CA ARG A 404 17.27 -14.63 20.47
C ARG A 404 16.19 -13.58 20.19
N ALA A 405 16.54 -12.48 19.54
CA ALA A 405 15.56 -11.46 19.12
C ALA A 405 14.50 -12.07 18.18
N ASP A 406 14.94 -12.99 17.32
CA ASP A 406 14.12 -13.70 16.35
C ASP A 406 13.19 -14.73 17.00
N ASP A 407 13.71 -15.52 17.95
CA ASP A 407 12.94 -16.50 18.73
C ASP A 407 11.81 -15.86 19.56
N TRP A 408 12.07 -14.67 20.10
CA TRP A 408 11.12 -13.91 20.90
C TRP A 408 10.16 -13.06 20.07
N ARG A 409 10.23 -13.15 18.74
CA ARG A 409 9.35 -12.39 17.85
C ARG A 409 7.94 -12.97 17.84
N ASP A 410 6.95 -12.10 18.02
CA ASP A 410 5.54 -12.44 17.79
C ASP A 410 5.16 -12.26 16.31
N GLY A 411 5.22 -13.35 15.54
CA GLY A 411 4.80 -13.41 14.14
C GLY A 411 5.95 -13.62 13.16
N ALA A 412 5.63 -13.76 11.87
CA ALA A 412 6.59 -14.20 10.84
C ALA A 412 7.32 -13.06 10.09
N THR A 413 6.95 -11.80 10.31
CA THR A 413 7.56 -10.63 9.65
C THR A 413 7.86 -9.55 10.69
N GLU A 414 9.01 -8.89 10.54
CA GLU A 414 9.37 -7.72 11.35
C GLU A 414 8.33 -6.62 11.16
N ARG A 415 7.74 -6.15 12.26
CA ARG A 415 6.75 -5.06 12.25
C ARG A 415 7.47 -3.71 12.29
N GLY A 416 6.81 -2.69 11.77
CA GLY A 416 7.29 -1.31 11.75
C GLY A 416 7.56 -0.81 10.34
N PHE A 417 7.49 0.50 10.12
CA PHE A 417 7.93 1.23 8.93
C PHE A 417 8.46 2.61 9.28
N SER A 418 7.69 3.37 10.07
CA SER A 418 8.07 4.73 10.48
C SER A 418 8.92 4.73 11.75
N MET A 419 8.88 3.64 12.53
CA MET A 419 9.40 3.57 13.90
C MET A 419 10.14 2.25 14.19
N ALA A 420 10.58 1.56 13.14
CA ALA A 420 11.47 0.41 13.24
C ALA A 420 12.41 0.41 12.04
N LEU A 421 13.70 0.33 12.31
CA LEU A 421 14.77 0.32 11.33
C LEU A 421 14.76 -1.01 10.56
N GLY A 422 14.46 -2.11 11.25
CA GLY A 422 14.24 -3.43 10.64
C GLY A 422 15.51 -4.11 10.11
N ARG A 423 16.68 -3.73 10.65
CA ARG A 423 18.00 -4.30 10.32
C ARG A 423 18.92 -4.32 11.54
N LEU A 424 18.44 -4.92 12.64
CA LEU A 424 19.23 -5.06 13.87
C LEU A 424 20.59 -5.70 13.56
N GLY A 425 21.66 -5.19 14.16
CA GLY A 425 23.01 -5.73 14.01
C GLY A 425 23.68 -5.42 12.66
N ASP A 426 23.10 -4.56 11.82
CA ASP A 426 23.77 -4.12 10.59
C ASP A 426 25.10 -3.41 10.91
N PRO A 427 26.23 -3.79 10.29
CA PRO A 427 27.53 -3.17 10.55
C PRO A 427 27.58 -1.66 10.29
N GLU A 428 26.71 -1.13 9.42
CA GLU A 428 26.63 0.31 9.15
C GLU A 428 25.96 1.09 10.30
N ASP A 429 25.31 0.40 11.24
CA ASP A 429 24.59 0.96 12.38
C ASP A 429 25.34 0.79 13.70
N GLY A 430 26.69 0.82 13.68
CA GLY A 430 27.56 0.64 14.84
C GLY A 430 27.28 1.58 16.04
N ARG A 431 26.75 2.77 15.78
CA ARG A 431 26.37 3.77 16.81
C ARG A 431 25.06 3.45 17.55
N CYS A 432 24.28 2.46 17.10
CA CYS A 432 23.11 2.00 17.84
C CYS A 432 23.52 1.40 19.19
N VAL A 433 22.63 1.47 20.17
CA VAL A 433 22.89 1.01 21.54
C VAL A 433 22.03 -0.20 21.85
N MET A 434 22.69 -1.28 22.24
CA MET A 434 22.08 -2.53 22.68
C MET A 434 22.05 -2.59 24.20
N LEU A 435 20.89 -2.95 24.75
CA LEU A 435 20.74 -3.37 26.13
C LEU A 435 20.47 -4.87 26.15
N GLU A 436 21.26 -5.60 26.91
CA GLU A 436 21.13 -7.03 27.14
C GLU A 436 20.76 -7.25 28.60
N CYS A 437 19.73 -8.05 28.88
CA CYS A 437 19.41 -8.42 30.24
C CYS A 437 19.51 -9.93 30.45
N THR A 438 20.35 -10.34 31.40
CA THR A 438 20.54 -11.72 31.81
C THR A 438 19.94 -12.00 33.18
N ASP A 439 19.48 -13.23 33.42
CA ASP A 439 19.06 -13.69 34.75
C ASP A 439 20.26 -13.97 35.68
N ALA A 440 19.97 -14.49 36.89
CA ALA A 440 20.98 -14.88 37.87
C ALA A 440 21.90 -16.01 37.38
N GLU A 441 21.42 -16.85 36.47
CA GLU A 441 22.18 -17.94 35.85
C GLU A 441 22.99 -17.48 34.62
N GLY A 442 22.91 -16.20 34.25
CA GLY A 442 23.62 -15.62 33.11
C GLY A 442 22.94 -15.87 31.76
N ARG A 443 21.70 -16.38 31.73
CA ARG A 443 20.96 -16.59 30.48
C ARG A 443 20.33 -15.29 30.03
N LEU A 444 20.40 -14.99 28.73
CA LEU A 444 19.74 -13.83 28.14
C LEU A 444 18.21 -13.99 28.23
N ARG A 445 17.53 -12.99 28.82
CA ARG A 445 16.07 -12.97 29.00
C ARG A 445 15.37 -11.83 28.28
N ALA A 446 16.09 -10.77 27.91
CA ALA A 446 15.55 -9.68 27.11
C ALA A 446 16.66 -8.87 26.44
N LEU A 447 16.29 -8.18 25.37
CA LEU A 447 17.13 -7.19 24.70
C LEU A 447 16.33 -5.99 24.22
N LEU A 448 16.94 -4.81 24.27
CA LEU A 448 16.44 -3.57 23.67
C LEU A 448 17.48 -3.01 22.71
N SER A 449 17.05 -2.47 21.58
CA SER A 449 17.91 -1.73 20.66
C SER A 449 17.41 -0.30 20.52
N PHE A 450 18.34 0.65 20.54
CA PHE A 450 18.08 2.06 20.34
C PHE A 450 18.91 2.59 19.18
N VAL A 451 18.27 3.38 18.32
CA VAL A 451 18.94 4.12 17.25
C VAL A 451 19.37 5.52 17.74
N PRO A 452 20.43 6.10 17.16
CA PRO A 452 20.86 7.46 17.49
C PRO A 452 19.80 8.52 17.17
N TRP A 453 19.56 9.43 18.11
CA TRP A 453 18.85 10.68 17.91
C TRP A 453 19.84 11.84 18.15
N GLY A 454 20.50 12.26 17.08
CA GLY A 454 21.64 13.18 17.17
C GLY A 454 22.81 12.61 17.98
N PRO A 455 23.68 13.46 18.55
CA PRO A 455 24.86 13.01 19.29
C PRO A 455 24.58 12.58 20.74
N LYS A 456 23.45 12.99 21.32
CA LYS A 456 23.13 12.81 22.75
C LYS A 456 21.77 12.17 23.02
N GLY A 457 20.99 11.85 21.99
CA GLY A 457 19.69 11.21 22.12
C GLY A 457 19.70 9.76 21.66
N LEU A 458 18.77 8.98 22.19
CA LEU A 458 18.46 7.63 21.73
C LEU A 458 16.96 7.51 21.43
N SER A 459 16.60 6.72 20.42
CA SER A 459 15.22 6.41 20.07
C SER A 459 15.02 4.91 20.01
N LEU A 460 13.98 4.41 20.67
CA LEU A 460 13.74 2.98 20.82
C LEU A 460 13.32 2.35 19.48
N ASP A 461 14.15 1.43 18.99
CA ASP A 461 13.93 0.69 17.73
C ASP A 461 13.29 -0.68 17.98
N LEU A 462 13.85 -1.45 18.92
CA LEU A 462 13.43 -2.82 19.16
C LEU A 462 13.30 -3.13 20.65
N MET A 463 12.23 -3.86 20.99
CA MET A 463 12.00 -4.45 22.31
C MET A 463 11.68 -5.93 22.15
N ARG A 464 12.50 -6.81 22.73
CA ARG A 464 12.27 -8.26 22.75
C ARG A 464 12.53 -8.81 24.14
N ARG A 465 11.69 -9.74 24.56
CA ARG A 465 11.84 -10.45 25.83
C ARG A 465 11.40 -11.88 25.71
N ASP A 466 12.01 -12.73 26.52
CA ASP A 466 11.57 -14.09 26.74
C ASP A 466 10.14 -14.11 27.28
N ARG A 467 9.33 -15.05 26.78
CA ARG A 467 7.96 -15.25 27.24
C ARG A 467 7.91 -15.68 28.70
N ASP A 468 8.93 -16.39 29.14
CA ASP A 468 9.08 -16.88 30.51
C ASP A 468 9.81 -15.87 31.43
N SER A 469 10.05 -14.63 30.97
CA SER A 469 10.75 -13.61 31.76
C SER A 469 9.89 -13.05 32.90
N ASP A 470 10.54 -12.59 33.97
CA ASP A 470 9.84 -11.96 35.10
C ASP A 470 9.13 -10.65 34.73
N ASN A 471 8.01 -10.40 35.41
CA ASN A 471 7.25 -9.15 35.26
C ASN A 471 8.05 -7.94 35.76
N GLY A 472 8.12 -6.89 34.93
CA GLY A 472 8.87 -5.67 35.23
C GLY A 472 10.26 -5.63 34.59
N LEU A 473 10.65 -6.65 33.82
CA LEU A 473 11.97 -6.73 33.19
C LEU A 473 12.22 -5.56 32.22
N MET A 474 11.22 -5.19 31.42
CA MET A 474 11.35 -4.09 30.46
C MET A 474 11.51 -2.75 31.18
N GLU A 475 10.70 -2.51 32.23
CA GLU A 475 10.84 -1.34 33.08
C GLU A 475 12.24 -1.29 33.72
N PHE A 476 12.73 -2.42 34.22
CA PHE A 476 14.07 -2.51 34.80
C PHE A 476 15.16 -2.11 33.80
N MET A 477 15.11 -2.64 32.57
CA MET A 477 16.08 -2.30 31.52
C MET A 477 16.05 -0.82 31.14
N VAL A 478 14.86 -0.23 30.96
CA VAL A 478 14.71 1.19 30.66
C VAL A 478 15.24 2.04 31.81
N ILE A 479 14.93 1.70 33.08
CA ILE A 479 15.45 2.43 34.23
C ILE A 479 16.97 2.33 34.34
N GLU A 480 17.57 1.16 34.09
CA GLU A 480 19.02 0.99 34.07
C GLU A 480 19.67 1.88 32.99
N LEU A 481 19.07 2.01 31.80
CA LEU A 481 19.54 2.96 30.77
C LEU A 481 19.53 4.40 31.28
N LEU A 482 18.42 4.84 31.87
CA LEU A 482 18.26 6.22 32.34
C LEU A 482 19.24 6.53 33.49
N GLN A 483 19.43 5.59 34.42
CA GLN A 483 20.33 5.73 35.57
C GLN A 483 21.81 5.68 35.17
N ARG A 484 22.16 4.89 34.15
CA ARG A 484 23.54 4.74 33.64
C ARG A 484 23.79 5.55 32.37
N SER A 485 22.96 6.55 32.11
CA SER A 485 23.05 7.46 30.96
C SER A 485 24.41 8.16 30.82
N GLY A 486 25.13 8.37 31.93
CA GLY A 486 26.49 8.88 31.94
C GLY A 486 27.53 7.96 31.27
N GLU A 487 27.31 6.65 31.26
CA GLU A 487 28.19 5.68 30.58
C GLU A 487 28.07 5.81 29.04
N THR A 488 26.89 6.17 28.54
CA THR A 488 26.61 6.33 27.11
C THR A 488 26.66 7.78 26.63
N GLY A 489 26.72 8.75 27.54
CA GLY A 489 26.74 10.19 27.23
C GLY A 489 25.41 10.74 26.72
N ILE A 490 24.29 10.11 27.09
CA ILE A 490 22.95 10.47 26.58
C ILE A 490 22.24 11.44 27.52
N THR A 491 21.44 12.34 26.96
CA THR A 491 20.65 13.34 27.71
C THR A 491 19.16 13.18 27.52
N GLN A 492 18.73 12.42 26.51
CA GLN A 492 17.32 12.24 26.17
C GLN A 492 17.08 10.87 25.52
N VAL A 493 15.92 10.28 25.80
CA VAL A 493 15.52 8.99 25.24
C VAL A 493 14.07 9.07 24.77
N SER A 494 13.81 8.71 23.52
CA SER A 494 12.46 8.39 23.05
C SER A 494 12.14 6.93 23.32
N LEU A 495 11.04 6.69 24.03
CA LEU A 495 10.49 5.36 24.29
C LEU A 495 9.42 4.97 23.26
N ASN A 496 9.53 5.53 22.05
CA ASN A 496 8.65 5.31 20.92
C ASN A 496 7.21 5.85 21.18
N PHE A 497 6.38 5.70 20.17
CA PHE A 497 5.14 6.41 19.96
C PHE A 497 3.92 5.66 20.52
N ALA A 498 3.06 6.38 21.24
CA ALA A 498 1.73 5.92 21.61
C ALA A 498 0.70 6.54 20.66
N VAL A 499 0.27 5.76 19.67
CA VAL A 499 -0.79 6.17 18.74
C VAL A 499 -2.07 6.52 19.52
N PHE A 500 -2.69 7.66 19.20
CA PHE A 500 -4.06 8.06 19.55
C PHE A 500 -4.38 8.49 21.00
N ARG A 501 -3.48 9.11 21.76
CA ARG A 501 -3.83 9.70 23.08
C ARG A 501 -5.00 10.72 22.99
N SER A 502 -4.96 11.65 22.05
CA SER A 502 -5.86 12.80 22.08
C SER A 502 -7.31 12.55 21.65
N VAL A 503 -7.59 11.39 21.06
CA VAL A 503 -8.98 10.95 20.83
C VAL A 503 -9.65 10.54 22.15
N PHE A 504 -8.88 10.03 23.12
CA PHE A 504 -9.39 9.65 24.44
C PHE A 504 -9.52 10.87 25.38
N GLU A 505 -8.64 11.86 25.30
CA GLU A 505 -8.73 13.08 26.13
C GLU A 505 -9.74 14.10 25.59
N ARG A 506 -9.85 14.31 24.27
CA ARG A 506 -10.80 15.28 23.68
C ARG A 506 -12.19 14.71 23.41
N GLY A 507 -12.35 13.38 23.39
CA GLY A 507 -13.63 12.70 23.20
C GLY A 507 -14.67 12.94 24.31
N ALA A 508 -14.26 13.49 25.46
CA ALA A 508 -15.15 13.79 26.57
C ALA A 508 -15.85 15.16 26.49
N ARG A 509 -15.51 16.06 25.55
CA ARG A 509 -16.00 17.45 25.62
C ARG A 509 -16.62 18.13 24.39
N LEU A 510 -16.48 17.69 23.13
CA LEU A 510 -17.00 18.50 22.00
C LEU A 510 -17.60 17.70 20.82
N GLY A 511 -18.69 18.24 20.26
CA GLY A 511 -19.58 17.64 19.24
C GLY A 511 -18.90 17.29 17.91
N ALA A 512 -19.15 16.07 17.42
CA ALA A 512 -18.38 15.43 16.36
C ALA A 512 -18.86 15.72 14.92
N GLY A 513 -18.01 16.36 14.11
CA GLY A 513 -18.15 16.42 12.66
C GLY A 513 -18.03 15.05 11.96
N PRO A 514 -18.37 14.95 10.65
CA PRO A 514 -18.38 13.67 9.90
C PRO A 514 -17.02 12.95 9.86
N VAL A 515 -15.93 13.72 9.84
CA VAL A 515 -14.55 13.20 9.80
C VAL A 515 -14.22 12.42 11.07
N LEU A 516 -14.58 12.95 12.24
CA LEU A 516 -14.30 12.31 13.53
C LEU A 516 -15.12 11.02 13.72
N ARG A 517 -16.33 10.95 13.13
CA ARG A 517 -17.17 9.73 13.14
C ARG A 517 -16.61 8.62 12.26
N LEU A 518 -16.13 8.93 11.05
CA LEU A 518 -15.45 7.95 10.20
C LEU A 518 -14.16 7.45 10.87
N TRP A 519 -13.44 8.34 11.55
CA TRP A 519 -12.27 7.99 12.36
C TRP A 519 -12.61 7.08 13.52
N ARG A 520 -13.69 7.32 14.27
CA ARG A 520 -14.16 6.41 15.32
C ARG A 520 -14.43 4.99 14.80
N SER A 521 -14.96 4.87 13.57
CA SER A 521 -15.21 3.58 12.92
C SER A 521 -13.92 2.87 12.50
N LEU A 522 -12.95 3.61 11.93
CA LEU A 522 -11.61 3.08 11.67
C LEU A 522 -10.91 2.67 12.98
N LEU A 523 -11.04 3.46 14.05
CA LEU A 523 -10.47 3.20 15.37
C LEU A 523 -11.05 1.95 16.02
N SER A 524 -12.36 1.69 15.93
CA SER A 524 -12.96 0.45 16.43
C SER A 524 -12.55 -0.78 15.61
N PHE A 525 -12.19 -0.58 14.33
CA PHE A 525 -11.66 -1.64 13.48
C PHE A 525 -10.19 -1.96 13.82
N PHE A 526 -9.36 -0.94 14.09
CA PHE A 526 -7.96 -1.11 14.48
C PHE A 526 -7.75 -1.44 15.97
N SER A 527 -8.68 -1.10 16.88
CA SER A 527 -8.58 -1.45 18.31
C SER A 527 -8.60 -2.96 18.58
N ARG A 528 -9.12 -3.76 17.64
CA ARG A 528 -9.05 -5.23 17.69
C ARG A 528 -7.65 -5.77 17.35
N TRP A 529 -6.80 -4.96 16.73
CA TRP A 529 -5.42 -5.29 16.36
C TRP A 529 -4.37 -4.50 17.15
N TRP A 530 -4.80 -3.52 17.94
CA TRP A 530 -3.91 -2.59 18.62
C TRP A 530 -4.27 -2.52 20.11
N GLN A 531 -3.38 -3.08 20.93
CA GLN A 531 -3.42 -2.96 22.39
C GLN A 531 -2.93 -1.56 22.82
N ILE A 532 -3.48 -0.49 22.20
CA ILE A 532 -3.05 0.93 22.28
C ILE A 532 -2.89 1.40 23.71
N GLU A 533 -3.84 1.02 24.55
CA GLU A 533 -3.90 1.39 25.96
C GLU A 533 -2.73 0.78 26.77
N SER A 534 -2.22 -0.38 26.37
CA SER A 534 -1.10 -1.03 27.06
C SER A 534 0.24 -0.33 26.81
N LEU A 535 0.48 0.17 25.59
CA LEU A 535 1.69 0.93 25.24
C LEU A 535 1.69 2.31 25.93
N TYR A 536 0.56 3.02 25.89
CA TYR A 536 0.41 4.28 26.62
C TYR A 536 0.64 4.08 28.13
N ARG A 537 -0.04 3.10 28.74
CA ARG A 537 0.14 2.80 30.17
C ARG A 537 1.55 2.31 30.50
N ALA A 538 2.27 1.69 29.56
CA ALA A 538 3.67 1.29 29.75
C ALA A 538 4.59 2.51 29.79
N ASN A 539 4.43 3.46 28.88
CA ASN A 539 5.30 4.63 28.78
C ASN A 539 4.96 5.74 29.78
N ALA A 540 3.69 5.92 30.13
CA ALA A 540 3.25 6.91 31.12
C ALA A 540 3.90 6.72 32.51
N LYS A 541 4.38 5.50 32.80
CA LYS A 541 5.10 5.17 34.04
C LYS A 541 6.42 5.94 34.21
N TYR A 542 7.03 6.37 33.12
CA TYR A 542 8.32 7.07 33.13
C TYR A 542 8.17 8.60 33.19
N ARG A 543 6.93 9.10 33.27
CA ARG A 543 6.62 10.54 33.23
C ARG A 543 7.29 11.27 32.05
N PRO A 544 7.08 10.79 30.82
CA PRO A 544 7.67 11.43 29.65
C PRO A 544 7.05 12.80 29.39
N ILE A 545 7.82 13.65 28.71
CA ILE A 545 7.30 14.76 27.92
C ILE A 545 6.62 14.15 26.70
N TRP A 546 5.37 14.54 26.46
CA TRP A 546 4.58 14.03 25.35
C TRP A 546 4.65 15.00 24.19
N GLU A 547 5.20 14.54 23.07
CA GLU A 547 5.33 15.35 21.86
C GLU A 547 4.34 14.86 20.79
N PRO A 548 3.46 15.73 20.27
CA PRO A 548 2.42 15.31 19.34
C PRO A 548 3.01 14.96 17.97
N ARG A 549 2.53 13.86 17.40
CA ARG A 549 2.85 13.46 16.01
C ARG A 549 1.60 13.41 15.16
N PHE A 550 1.77 13.72 13.88
CA PHE A 550 0.67 13.93 12.94
C PHE A 550 0.69 12.97 11.75
N LEU A 551 -0.50 12.61 11.29
CA LEU A 551 -0.76 12.03 9.98
C LEU A 551 -1.15 13.15 9.03
N LEU A 552 -0.37 13.35 7.97
CA LEU A 552 -0.62 14.39 6.98
C LEU A 552 -1.20 13.79 5.69
N PHE A 553 -2.21 14.43 5.12
CA PHE A 553 -2.95 13.92 3.96
C PHE A 553 -3.49 15.04 3.06
N GLU A 554 -3.61 14.81 1.76
CA GLU A 554 -4.16 15.83 0.83
C GLU A 554 -5.69 15.92 0.91
N LYS A 555 -6.38 14.77 1.08
CA LYS A 555 -7.86 14.68 1.06
C LYS A 555 -8.37 13.70 2.10
N SER A 556 -9.35 14.13 2.88
CA SER A 556 -10.00 13.28 3.90
C SER A 556 -10.65 12.01 3.33
N ALA A 557 -11.11 12.05 2.08
CA ALA A 557 -11.69 10.89 1.39
C ALA A 557 -10.68 9.76 1.13
N ASP A 558 -9.37 10.04 1.19
CA ASP A 558 -8.32 9.06 0.97
C ASP A 558 -7.81 8.40 2.26
N LEU A 559 -8.22 8.91 3.44
CA LEU A 559 -7.83 8.39 4.76
C LEU A 559 -8.02 6.87 4.93
N PRO A 560 -9.12 6.23 4.48
CA PRO A 560 -9.24 4.78 4.60
C PRO A 560 -8.16 4.02 3.81
N ARG A 561 -7.74 4.55 2.65
CA ARG A 561 -6.66 3.94 1.86
C ARG A 561 -5.30 4.21 2.49
N ILE A 562 -5.09 5.42 3.02
CA ILE A 562 -3.89 5.77 3.76
C ILE A 562 -3.73 4.84 4.97
N GLY A 563 -4.79 4.64 5.76
CA GLY A 563 -4.79 3.70 6.89
C GLY A 563 -4.49 2.25 6.48
N LEU A 564 -5.03 1.78 5.36
CA LEU A 564 -4.71 0.44 4.84
C LEU A 564 -3.26 0.33 4.33
N GLY A 565 -2.75 1.38 3.68
CA GLY A 565 -1.37 1.47 3.21
C GLY A 565 -0.39 1.50 4.38
N ALA A 566 -0.67 2.33 5.39
CA ALA A 566 -0.01 2.42 6.67
C ALA A 566 0.07 1.06 7.38
N ALA A 567 -1.07 0.39 7.57
CA ALA A 567 -1.11 -0.91 8.23
C ALA A 567 -0.29 -1.98 7.50
N ARG A 568 -0.26 -1.95 6.16
CA ARG A 568 0.61 -2.83 5.36
C ARG A 568 2.08 -2.46 5.47
N ALA A 569 2.41 -1.17 5.44
CA ALA A 569 3.78 -0.69 5.55
C ALA A 569 4.39 -1.08 6.90
N GLU A 570 3.64 -0.86 7.99
CA GLU A 570 4.02 -1.22 9.36
C GLU A 570 3.96 -2.75 9.63
N GLY A 571 3.60 -3.58 8.65
CA GLY A 571 3.60 -5.04 8.79
C GLY A 571 2.42 -5.64 9.59
N PHE A 572 1.36 -4.87 9.84
CA PHE A 572 0.13 -5.36 10.51
C PHE A 572 -0.78 -6.16 9.58
N LEU A 573 -0.64 -5.96 8.26
CA LEU A 573 -1.38 -6.69 7.24
C LEU A 573 -0.40 -7.37 6.29
N GLU A 574 -0.19 -8.68 6.47
CA GLU A 574 0.48 -9.49 5.44
C GLU A 574 -0.37 -9.43 4.15
N ALA A 575 0.26 -9.10 3.03
CA ALA A 575 -0.37 -9.30 1.73
C ALA A 575 -0.62 -10.80 1.55
N PRO A 576 -1.78 -11.24 1.03
CA PRO A 576 -2.00 -12.66 0.76
C PRO A 576 -0.91 -13.18 -0.18
N GLY A 577 0.01 -13.96 0.37
CA GLY A 577 1.08 -14.67 -0.32
C GLY A 577 0.76 -16.16 -0.41
N LEU A 578 1.36 -16.85 -1.37
CA LEU A 578 1.24 -18.31 -1.48
C LEU A 578 1.78 -18.99 -0.20
N PRO A 579 1.24 -20.17 0.18
CA PRO A 579 1.64 -20.86 1.40
C PRO A 579 3.16 -21.08 1.50
N LYS A 580 3.73 -20.81 2.68
CA LYS A 580 5.18 -20.75 2.94
C LYS A 580 5.93 -22.10 2.90
N TRP A 581 5.26 -23.24 2.66
CA TRP A 581 5.94 -24.54 2.45
C TRP A 581 6.85 -24.59 1.21
N LEU A 582 6.72 -23.60 0.30
CA LEU A 582 7.54 -23.47 -0.91
C LEU A 582 8.82 -22.63 -0.72
N HIS A 583 9.05 -22.01 0.43
CA HIS A 583 10.17 -21.06 0.64
C HIS A 583 11.14 -21.44 1.77
N ARG A 584 11.05 -22.65 2.33
CA ARG A 584 12.17 -23.24 3.06
C ARG A 584 13.20 -23.76 2.05
N ARG A 585 14.15 -22.91 1.66
CA ARG A 585 15.44 -23.37 1.12
C ARG A 585 16.57 -22.76 1.94
N HIS A 586 17.04 -23.60 2.86
CA HIS A 586 18.40 -23.75 3.39
C HIS A 586 19.30 -22.51 3.45
N LEU A 587 19.54 -22.05 4.68
CA LEU A 587 20.87 -21.70 5.14
C LEU A 587 21.62 -23.00 5.38
N ASP A 588 22.38 -23.44 4.39
CA ASP A 588 23.50 -24.37 4.54
C ASP A 588 24.54 -23.97 3.49
N THR A 589 25.80 -23.98 3.89
CA THR A 589 27.03 -23.57 3.17
C THR A 589 27.30 -22.05 3.20
N HIS A 590 28.41 -21.56 3.75
CA HIS A 590 29.78 -22.06 3.69
C HIS A 590 30.54 -21.98 5.02
N ARG A 591 31.37 -23.00 5.23
CA ARG A 591 32.56 -23.02 6.09
C ARG A 591 33.58 -21.98 5.68
#